data_AF-A0A2V8E1L4-F1
#
_entry.id   AF-A0A2V8E1L4-F1
#
_cell.length_a   1.000
_cell.length_b   1.000
_cell.length_c   1.000
_cell.angle_alpha   90.00
_cell.angle_beta   90.00
_cell.angle_gamma   90.00
#
_symmetry.space_group_name_H-M   'P 1'
#
loop_
_entity.id
_entity.type
_entity.pdbx_description
1 polymer ?
#
loop_
_entity_poly.entity_id
_entity_poly.type
_entity_poly.pdbx_seq_one_letter_code
_entity_poly.pdbx_strand_id
1 'polypeptide(L)'
;PLAVIINETMARTFWSNDDPIGQRLRFGFGPIQPDRPAFTIVGIVGDIRQMGLDVPVRSEMYFPLTQYPLGVGGTFSWPRHLVIRTTGDPMKLAPAVRRAIWSVDPDQPISNIRTMDDILDSEMSNRHTQMLLLGAFAVLALVLASVGLYGVLSYRVAQRTPEIGLRLALGASRRDVVGSIVRRALRLALSGLALGLIGAFILTGVLSSLLFGISPTDPLTFAVVALILTAVAVVASYVPARRASRVEPLVALRTE
;
A
#
# COMPACT_ATOMS: atom_id res chain seq x y z
N PRO A 1 38.72 24.48 -11.44
CA PRO A 1 37.35 24.77 -11.97
C PRO A 1 36.32 24.35 -10.92
N LEU A 2 35.17 25.03 -10.85
CA LEU A 2 34.10 24.58 -9.96
C LEU A 2 33.56 23.24 -10.46
N ALA A 3 33.38 22.28 -9.55
CA ALA A 3 32.98 20.93 -9.87
C ALA A 3 31.56 20.62 -9.38
N VAL A 4 30.84 19.80 -10.14
CA VAL A 4 29.54 19.24 -9.75
C VAL A 4 29.51 17.76 -10.12
N ILE A 5 28.85 16.96 -9.28
CA ILE A 5 28.53 15.56 -9.55
C ILE A 5 27.02 15.49 -9.72
N ILE A 6 26.54 14.71 -10.70
CA ILE A 6 25.10 14.55 -10.97
C ILE A 6 24.67 13.10 -10.72
N ASN A 7 23.39 12.85 -10.51
CA ASN A 7 22.88 11.48 -10.51
C ASN A 7 22.58 10.96 -11.92
N GLU A 8 22.41 9.64 -12.05
CA GLU A 8 22.09 9.01 -13.34
C GLU A 8 20.77 9.51 -13.94
N THR A 9 19.75 9.80 -13.11
CA THR A 9 18.48 10.36 -13.59
C THR A 9 18.68 11.69 -14.30
N MET A 10 19.51 12.59 -13.75
CA MET A 10 19.84 13.85 -14.41
C MET A 10 20.62 13.62 -15.70
N ALA A 11 21.60 12.72 -15.69
CA ALA A 11 22.39 12.36 -16.86
C ALA A 11 21.49 11.89 -18.01
N ARG A 12 20.59 10.93 -17.76
CA ARG A 12 19.65 10.41 -18.77
C ARG A 12 18.67 11.47 -19.26
N THR A 13 18.21 12.36 -18.38
CA THR A 13 17.17 13.35 -18.71
C THR A 13 17.69 14.46 -19.62
N PHE A 14 18.90 14.94 -19.37
CA PHE A 14 19.46 16.10 -20.09
C PHE A 14 20.51 15.71 -21.14
N TRP A 15 21.12 14.53 -21.02
CA TRP A 15 22.17 14.01 -21.91
C TRP A 15 21.87 12.58 -22.34
N SER A 16 20.71 12.36 -22.93
CA SER A 16 20.28 11.01 -23.33
C SER A 16 21.22 10.34 -24.34
N ASN A 17 21.94 11.13 -25.16
CA ASN A 17 22.84 10.64 -26.22
C ASN A 17 24.28 11.18 -26.14
N ASP A 18 24.58 12.03 -25.17
CA ASP A 18 25.87 12.71 -25.05
C ASP A 18 26.55 12.36 -23.72
N ASP A 19 27.88 12.45 -23.66
CA ASP A 19 28.60 12.34 -22.40
C ASP A 19 28.44 13.65 -21.59
N PRO A 20 27.82 13.63 -20.40
CA PRO A 20 27.72 14.81 -19.57
C PRO A 20 29.07 15.22 -18.95
N ILE A 21 30.05 14.31 -18.84
CA ILE A 21 31.33 14.60 -18.19
C ILE A 21 32.10 15.67 -18.97
N GLY A 22 32.61 16.67 -18.25
CA GLY A 22 33.34 17.81 -18.81
C GLY A 22 32.46 18.96 -19.29
N GLN A 23 31.14 18.78 -19.38
CA GLN A 23 30.21 19.85 -19.72
C GLN A 23 30.06 20.86 -18.57
N ARG A 24 29.69 22.10 -18.93
CA ARG A 24 29.58 23.22 -17.99
C ARG A 24 28.14 23.66 -17.78
N LEU A 25 27.75 23.76 -16.52
CA LEU A 25 26.41 24.15 -16.08
C LEU A 25 26.44 25.46 -15.30
N ARG A 26 25.44 26.30 -15.55
CA ARG A 26 25.11 27.44 -14.69
C ARG A 26 23.77 27.16 -14.04
N PHE A 27 23.71 27.26 -12.72
CA PHE A 27 22.49 27.05 -11.95
C PHE A 27 22.37 28.11 -10.84
N GLY A 28 21.20 28.21 -10.23
CA GLY A 28 20.93 29.12 -9.11
C GLY A 28 19.51 29.66 -9.16
N PHE A 29 19.04 30.24 -8.06
CA PHE A 29 17.70 30.85 -8.02
C PHE A 29 17.66 32.17 -8.81
N GLY A 30 16.55 32.43 -9.49
CA GLY A 30 16.37 33.62 -10.34
C GLY A 30 17.04 33.53 -11.72
N PRO A 31 17.01 34.62 -12.51
CA PRO A 31 17.50 34.62 -13.89
C PRO A 31 18.97 34.23 -13.98
N ILE A 32 19.33 33.34 -14.89
CA ILE A 32 20.72 32.95 -15.11
C ILE A 32 21.45 34.10 -15.81
N GLN A 33 22.29 34.84 -15.09
CA GLN A 33 23.12 35.88 -15.68
C GLN A 33 24.43 35.29 -16.29
N PRO A 34 25.02 35.93 -17.32
CA PRO A 34 26.21 35.42 -18.02
C PRO A 34 27.48 35.33 -17.17
N ASP A 35 27.58 36.21 -16.17
CA ASP A 35 28.64 36.32 -15.18
C ASP A 35 28.56 35.23 -14.08
N ARG A 36 27.48 34.45 -14.04
CA ARG A 36 27.35 33.38 -13.05
C ARG A 36 28.43 32.32 -13.23
N PRO A 37 29.00 31.83 -12.11
CA PRO A 37 30.00 30.78 -12.12
C PRO A 37 29.45 29.51 -12.79
N ALA A 38 30.26 28.94 -13.68
CA ALA A 38 29.95 27.70 -14.35
C ALA A 38 30.63 26.51 -13.65
N PHE A 39 29.86 25.46 -13.40
CA PHE A 39 30.28 24.22 -12.77
C PHE A 39 30.52 23.16 -13.83
N THR A 40 31.66 22.50 -13.78
CA THR A 40 32.01 21.40 -14.69
C THR A 40 31.53 20.09 -14.08
N ILE A 41 30.83 19.27 -14.85
CA ILE A 41 30.39 17.95 -14.43
C ILE A 41 31.64 17.04 -14.40
N VAL A 42 31.98 16.53 -13.22
CA VAL A 42 33.20 15.71 -13.02
C VAL A 42 32.90 14.25 -12.70
N GLY A 43 31.62 13.90 -12.52
CA GLY A 43 31.22 12.53 -12.20
C GLY A 43 29.72 12.34 -12.18
N ILE A 44 29.34 11.07 -12.25
CA ILE A 44 27.96 10.59 -12.17
C ILE A 44 27.89 9.60 -11.01
N VAL A 45 26.88 9.73 -10.15
CA VAL A 45 26.61 8.80 -9.05
C VAL A 45 25.28 8.08 -9.26
N GLY A 46 25.15 6.90 -8.65
CA GLY A 46 23.90 6.14 -8.66
C GLY A 46 22.73 6.92 -8.06
N ASP A 47 21.54 6.62 -8.55
CA ASP A 47 20.30 7.22 -8.08
C ASP A 47 20.02 6.91 -6.60
N ILE A 48 19.69 7.93 -5.81
CA ILE A 48 19.22 7.77 -4.43
C ILE A 48 17.82 8.36 -4.25
N ARG A 49 17.06 7.82 -3.29
CA ARG A 49 15.71 8.30 -2.94
C ARG A 49 15.77 9.29 -1.78
N GLN A 50 16.30 10.49 -2.04
CA GLN A 50 16.49 11.50 -0.99
C GLN A 50 15.19 12.15 -0.50
N MET A 51 14.15 12.19 -1.35
CA MET A 51 12.88 12.89 -1.06
C MET A 51 11.78 11.97 -0.51
N GLY A 52 12.11 10.73 -0.16
CA GLY A 52 11.15 9.72 0.29
C GLY A 52 11.11 8.49 -0.62
N LEU A 53 10.64 7.37 -0.09
CA LEU A 53 10.64 6.07 -0.80
C LEU A 53 9.59 5.96 -1.91
N ASP A 54 8.53 6.78 -1.82
CA ASP A 54 7.38 6.90 -2.73
C ASP A 54 7.54 8.01 -3.77
N VAL A 55 8.53 8.89 -3.60
CA VAL A 55 8.82 9.94 -4.58
C VAL A 55 9.73 9.34 -5.66
N PRO A 56 9.40 9.47 -6.96
CA PRO A 56 10.32 9.10 -8.03
C PRO A 56 11.66 9.80 -7.84
N VAL A 57 12.75 9.10 -8.17
CA VAL A 57 14.08 9.71 -8.18
C VAL A 57 14.04 10.92 -9.10
N ARG A 58 14.55 12.06 -8.61
CA ARG A 58 14.62 13.31 -9.36
C ARG A 58 16.06 13.59 -9.77
N SER A 59 16.23 14.51 -10.71
CA SER A 59 17.55 15.03 -11.05
C SER A 59 18.21 15.69 -9.84
N GLU A 60 19.40 15.23 -9.47
CA GLU A 60 20.14 15.69 -8.30
C GLU A 60 21.55 16.11 -8.67
N MET A 61 22.04 17.12 -7.95
CA MET A 61 23.39 17.66 -8.07
C MET A 61 24.07 17.70 -6.71
N TYR A 62 25.32 17.27 -6.65
CA TYR A 62 26.18 17.25 -5.48
C TYR A 62 27.33 18.23 -5.68
N PHE A 63 27.54 19.08 -4.68
CA PHE A 63 28.55 20.13 -4.71
C PHE A 63 29.57 19.91 -3.60
N PRO A 64 30.88 20.06 -3.88
CA PRO A 64 31.88 20.14 -2.82
C PRO A 64 31.61 21.38 -1.95
N LEU A 65 31.48 21.18 -0.64
CA LEU A 65 31.18 22.27 0.31
C LEU A 65 32.16 23.43 0.20
N THR A 66 33.45 23.13 -0.01
CA THR A 66 34.53 24.12 -0.15
C THR A 66 34.49 24.91 -1.46
N GLN A 67 33.75 24.44 -2.46
CA GLN A 67 33.62 25.10 -3.76
C GLN A 67 32.26 25.78 -3.95
N TYR A 68 31.34 25.65 -3.01
CA TYR A 68 30.01 26.22 -3.15
C TYR A 68 30.06 27.75 -3.04
N PRO A 69 29.81 28.51 -4.13
CA PRO A 69 29.98 29.95 -4.12
C PRO A 69 28.89 30.61 -3.28
N LEU A 70 29.30 31.48 -2.37
CA LEU A 70 28.40 32.34 -1.61
C LEU A 70 27.49 33.11 -2.59
N GLY A 71 26.19 32.86 -2.53
CA GLY A 71 25.18 33.57 -3.34
C GLY A 71 24.43 32.72 -4.39
N VAL A 72 24.87 31.50 -4.71
CA VAL A 72 24.23 30.68 -5.77
C VAL A 72 22.94 29.97 -5.29
N GLY A 73 22.80 29.73 -3.98
CA GLY A 73 21.65 28.99 -3.41
C GLY A 73 21.03 29.56 -2.13
N GLY A 74 21.37 30.79 -1.75
CA GLY A 74 20.89 31.42 -0.52
C GLY A 74 21.26 30.67 0.78
N THR A 75 20.68 31.09 1.90
CA THR A 75 20.87 30.47 3.23
C THR A 75 20.36 29.03 3.30
N PHE A 76 19.45 28.62 2.41
CA PHE A 76 18.87 27.27 2.36
C PHE A 76 19.85 26.18 1.89
N SER A 77 20.98 26.57 1.29
CA SER A 77 21.97 25.64 0.73
C SER A 77 23.12 25.32 1.69
N TRP A 78 23.09 25.87 2.89
CA TRP A 78 24.07 25.55 3.93
C TRP A 78 23.76 24.17 4.53
N PRO A 79 24.76 23.31 4.76
CA PRO A 79 24.53 21.98 5.30
C PRO A 79 23.90 22.08 6.69
N ARG A 80 22.64 21.63 6.81
CA ARG A 80 21.87 21.62 8.07
C ARG A 80 22.07 20.35 8.89
N HIS A 81 22.74 19.35 8.31
CA HIS A 81 22.89 18.02 8.88
C HIS A 81 24.33 17.55 8.71
N LEU A 82 24.86 16.90 9.76
CA LEU A 82 26.11 16.18 9.72
C LEU A 82 25.82 14.69 9.65
N VAL A 83 26.34 14.02 8.62
CA VAL A 83 26.17 12.58 8.44
C VAL A 83 27.48 11.88 8.80
N ILE A 84 27.40 10.89 9.69
CA ILE A 84 28.56 10.13 10.17
C ILE A 84 28.31 8.66 9.88
N ARG A 85 29.27 8.03 9.19
CA ARG A 85 29.31 6.58 9.01
C ARG A 85 30.20 5.97 10.08
N THR A 86 29.69 4.97 10.79
CA THR A 86 30.44 4.25 11.82
C THR A 86 30.12 2.75 11.77
N THR A 87 30.96 1.94 12.39
CA THR A 87 30.77 0.49 12.56
C THR A 87 30.34 0.21 14.00
N GLY A 88 29.30 -0.60 14.19
CA GLY A 88 28.70 -0.87 15.50
C GLY A 88 27.48 0.02 15.78
N ASP A 89 27.10 0.15 17.05
CA ASP A 89 25.93 0.95 17.47
C ASP A 89 26.21 2.47 17.27
N PRO A 90 25.52 3.13 16.32
CA PRO A 90 25.77 4.55 16.02
C PRO A 90 25.43 5.47 17.19
N MET A 91 24.49 5.08 18.06
CA MET A 91 24.02 5.94 19.14
C MET A 91 25.04 6.04 20.28
N LYS A 92 25.92 5.04 20.42
CA LYS A 92 27.06 5.10 21.35
C LYS A 92 28.09 6.16 20.95
N LEU A 93 28.14 6.54 19.67
CA LEU A 93 29.06 7.57 19.17
C LEU A 93 28.53 9.00 19.41
N ALA A 94 27.22 9.16 19.59
CA ALA A 94 26.57 10.48 19.70
C ALA A 94 27.15 11.39 20.80
N PRO A 95 27.46 10.91 22.03
CA PRO A 95 28.07 11.77 23.06
C PRO A 95 29.49 12.23 22.71
N ALA A 96 30.27 11.41 21.99
CA ALA A 96 31.61 11.78 21.56
C ALA A 96 31.57 12.86 20.47
N VAL A 97 30.68 12.69 19.49
CA VAL A 97 30.45 13.66 18.41
C VAL A 97 29.97 14.99 18.96
N ARG A 98 29.03 14.97 19.92
CA ARG A 98 28.54 16.18 20.58
C ARG A 98 29.66 17.00 21.23
N ARG A 99 30.55 16.32 21.97
CA ARG A 99 31.73 16.96 22.58
C ARG A 99 32.68 17.54 21.54
N ALA A 100 32.90 16.84 20.42
CA ALA A 100 33.75 17.33 19.35
C ALA A 100 33.16 18.61 18.71
N ILE A 101 31.84 18.65 18.46
CA ILE A 101 31.17 19.85 17.94
C ILE A 101 31.32 21.02 18.93
N TRP A 102 31.02 20.80 20.21
CA TRP A 102 31.12 21.86 21.23
C TRP A 102 32.55 22.29 21.57
N SER A 103 33.56 21.51 21.18
CA SER A 103 34.96 21.95 21.27
C SER A 103 35.32 23.01 20.23
N VAL A 104 34.55 23.10 19.13
CA VAL A 104 34.71 24.11 18.09
C VAL A 104 33.77 25.29 18.34
N ASP A 105 32.50 25.00 18.65
CA ASP A 105 31.47 26.01 18.94
C ASP A 105 30.56 25.53 20.09
N PRO A 106 30.75 26.05 21.32
CA PRO A 106 29.94 25.67 22.49
C PRO A 106 28.45 26.01 22.38
N ASP A 107 28.08 27.02 21.59
CA ASP A 107 26.70 27.51 21.47
C ASP A 107 25.94 26.82 20.33
N GLN A 108 26.60 25.94 19.57
CA GLN A 108 26.00 25.21 18.46
C GLN A 108 24.85 24.29 18.94
N PRO A 109 23.60 24.53 18.50
CA PRO A 109 22.49 23.65 18.81
C PRO A 109 22.65 22.31 18.09
N ILE A 110 22.56 21.22 18.85
CA ILE A 110 22.57 19.85 18.33
C ILE A 110 21.23 19.21 18.64
N SER A 111 20.42 18.99 17.61
CA SER A 111 19.08 18.40 17.71
C SER A 111 18.92 17.29 16.66
N ASN A 112 17.85 16.49 16.79
CA ASN A 112 17.49 15.45 15.82
C ASN A 112 18.60 14.43 15.50
N ILE A 113 19.32 13.97 16.52
CA ILE A 113 20.25 12.85 16.39
C ILE A 113 19.41 11.59 16.12
N ARG A 114 19.55 11.03 14.92
CA ARG A 114 18.81 9.84 14.47
C ARG A 114 19.75 8.91 13.73
N THR A 115 19.53 7.61 13.85
CA THR A 115 20.18 6.62 13.00
C THR A 115 19.53 6.57 11.62
N MET A 116 20.22 5.97 10.64
CA MET A 116 19.59 5.75 9.34
C MET A 116 18.40 4.79 9.45
N ASP A 117 18.47 3.82 10.36
CA ASP A 117 17.37 2.90 10.66
C ASP A 117 16.16 3.65 11.22
N ASP A 118 16.34 4.56 12.18
CA ASP A 118 15.24 5.39 12.71
C ASP A 118 14.58 6.24 11.61
N ILE A 119 15.38 6.75 10.66
CA ILE A 119 14.86 7.54 9.53
C ILE A 119 14.00 6.64 8.63
N LEU A 120 14.49 5.45 8.27
CA LEU A 120 13.74 4.49 7.46
C LEU A 120 12.47 4.00 8.17
N ASP A 121 12.54 3.71 9.47
CA ASP A 121 11.41 3.29 10.29
C ASP A 121 10.35 4.38 10.40
N SER A 122 10.75 5.65 10.52
CA SER A 122 9.81 6.77 10.56
C SER A 122 9.03 6.95 9.24
N GLU A 123 9.67 6.68 8.11
CA GLU A 123 9.03 6.66 6.78
C GLU A 123 8.10 5.45 6.59
N MET A 124 8.45 4.30 7.19
CA MET A 124 7.64 3.08 7.11
C MET A 124 6.47 3.03 8.11
N SER A 125 6.63 3.60 9.30
CA SER A 125 5.65 3.53 10.40
C SER A 125 4.29 4.16 10.06
N ASN A 126 4.31 5.28 9.33
CA ASN A 126 3.09 5.91 8.82
C ASN A 126 2.30 4.97 7.89
N ARG A 127 3.00 4.18 7.06
CA ARG A 127 2.38 3.23 6.15
C ARG A 127 1.82 2.03 6.91
N HIS A 128 2.56 1.51 7.89
CA HIS A 128 2.13 0.35 8.68
C HIS A 128 0.84 0.63 9.46
N THR A 129 0.73 1.81 10.07
CA THR A 129 -0.46 2.21 10.83
C THR A 129 -1.70 2.32 9.94
N GLN A 130 -1.56 2.91 8.75
CA GLN A 130 -2.66 3.01 7.79
C GLN A 130 -3.09 1.63 7.27
N MET A 131 -2.13 0.75 6.96
CA MET A 131 -2.42 -0.62 6.52
C MET A 131 -3.15 -1.42 7.59
N LEU A 132 -2.76 -1.28 8.87
CA LEU A 132 -3.46 -1.96 9.98
C LEU A 132 -4.91 -1.50 10.10
N LEU A 133 -5.17 -0.19 10.01
CA LEU A 133 -6.52 0.36 10.08
C LEU A 133 -7.39 -0.11 8.90
N LEU A 134 -6.86 -0.03 7.68
CA LEU A 134 -7.53 -0.53 6.46
C LEU A 134 -7.79 -2.03 6.54
N GLY A 135 -6.82 -2.80 7.03
CA GLY A 135 -6.97 -4.24 7.27
C GLY A 135 -8.08 -4.55 8.28
N ALA A 136 -8.14 -3.81 9.39
CA ALA A 136 -9.21 -3.95 10.37
C ALA A 136 -10.59 -3.64 9.76
N PHE A 137 -10.72 -2.57 8.96
CA PHE A 137 -11.97 -2.27 8.26
C PHE A 137 -12.33 -3.34 7.22
N ALA A 138 -11.37 -3.87 6.48
CA ALA A 138 -11.61 -4.94 5.52
C ALA A 138 -12.12 -6.21 6.22
N VAL A 139 -11.54 -6.59 7.36
CA VAL A 139 -12.01 -7.72 8.17
C VAL A 139 -13.43 -7.47 8.69
N LEU A 140 -13.72 -6.28 9.23
CA LEU A 140 -15.05 -5.92 9.70
C LEU A 140 -16.09 -5.95 8.58
N ALA A 141 -15.76 -5.39 7.41
CA ALA A 141 -16.61 -5.42 6.23
C ALA A 141 -16.88 -6.85 5.76
N LEU A 142 -15.86 -7.72 5.76
CA LEU A 142 -16.01 -9.14 5.42
C LEU A 142 -16.93 -9.88 6.41
N VAL A 143 -16.79 -9.61 7.71
CA VAL A 143 -17.68 -10.16 8.75
C VAL A 143 -19.11 -9.70 8.51
N LEU A 144 -19.33 -8.39 8.32
CA LEU A 144 -20.66 -7.83 8.10
C LEU A 144 -21.31 -8.39 6.82
N ALA A 145 -20.55 -8.48 5.74
CA ALA A 145 -20.99 -9.09 4.49
C ALA A 145 -21.35 -10.57 4.67
N SER A 146 -20.53 -11.32 5.43
CA SER A 146 -20.78 -12.74 5.72
C SER A 146 -22.05 -12.93 6.55
N VAL A 147 -22.27 -12.10 7.57
CA VAL A 147 -23.50 -12.14 8.40
C VAL A 147 -24.73 -11.79 7.56
N GLY A 148 -24.65 -10.74 6.74
CA GLY A 148 -25.74 -10.34 5.85
C GLY A 148 -26.08 -11.43 4.81
N LEU A 149 -25.05 -12.01 4.19
CA LEU A 149 -25.20 -13.11 3.24
C LEU A 149 -25.84 -14.33 3.90
N TYR A 150 -25.39 -14.69 5.10
CA TYR A 150 -25.97 -15.79 5.88
C TYR A 150 -27.45 -15.53 6.18
N GLY A 151 -27.78 -14.35 6.69
CA GLY A 151 -29.15 -13.96 7.02
C GLY A 151 -30.09 -14.05 5.82
N VAL A 152 -29.71 -13.43 4.69
CA VAL A 152 -30.52 -13.40 3.48
C VAL A 152 -30.72 -14.80 2.89
N LEU A 153 -29.66 -15.60 2.76
CA LEU A 153 -29.76 -16.95 2.20
C LEU A 153 -30.52 -17.90 3.13
N SER A 154 -30.23 -17.87 4.42
CA SER A 154 -30.93 -18.72 5.39
C SER A 154 -32.42 -18.39 5.45
N TYR A 155 -32.78 -17.10 5.41
CA TYR A 155 -34.17 -16.66 5.37
C TYR A 155 -34.90 -17.14 4.12
N ARG A 156 -34.28 -17.00 2.93
CA ARG A 156 -34.87 -17.49 1.67
C ARG A 156 -35.06 -19.00 1.65
N VAL A 157 -34.15 -19.76 2.26
CA VAL A 157 -34.29 -21.22 2.36
C VAL A 157 -35.41 -21.58 3.35
N ALA A 158 -35.48 -20.90 4.49
CA ALA A 158 -36.52 -21.11 5.48
C ALA A 158 -37.93 -20.83 4.92
N GLN A 159 -38.11 -19.79 4.10
CA GLN A 159 -39.39 -19.52 3.42
C GLN A 159 -39.82 -20.64 2.46
N ARG A 160 -38.89 -21.46 1.96
CA ARG A 160 -39.18 -22.59 1.05
C ARG A 160 -39.40 -23.92 1.77
N THR A 161 -39.45 -23.93 3.10
CA THR A 161 -39.73 -25.14 3.90
C THR A 161 -41.01 -25.88 3.49
N PRO A 162 -42.14 -25.20 3.17
CA PRO A 162 -43.35 -25.88 2.72
C PRO A 162 -43.16 -26.64 1.39
N GLU A 163 -42.45 -26.05 0.42
CA GLU A 163 -42.13 -26.70 -0.86
C GLU A 163 -41.21 -27.91 -0.68
N ILE A 164 -40.27 -27.82 0.27
CA ILE A 164 -39.37 -28.93 0.65
C ILE A 164 -40.19 -30.11 1.19
N GLY A 165 -41.12 -29.84 2.10
CA GLY A 165 -42.02 -30.84 2.67
C GLY A 165 -42.88 -31.53 1.61
N LEU A 166 -43.48 -30.75 0.70
CA LEU A 166 -44.30 -31.29 -0.39
C LEU A 166 -43.49 -32.20 -1.32
N ARG A 167 -42.27 -31.80 -1.73
CA ARG A 167 -41.42 -32.63 -2.60
C ARG A 167 -40.99 -33.93 -1.93
N LEU A 168 -40.72 -33.91 -0.62
CA LEU A 168 -40.39 -35.11 0.14
C LEU A 168 -41.61 -36.04 0.26
N ALA A 169 -42.81 -35.48 0.45
CA ALA A 169 -44.06 -36.25 0.47
C ALA A 169 -44.37 -36.91 -0.89
N LEU A 170 -43.97 -36.27 -1.99
CA LEU A 170 -44.04 -36.83 -3.35
C LEU A 170 -42.93 -37.85 -3.67
N GLY A 171 -42.09 -38.22 -2.69
CA GLY A 171 -41.08 -39.27 -2.82
C GLY A 171 -39.71 -38.81 -3.33
N ALA A 172 -39.46 -37.50 -3.44
CA ALA A 172 -38.13 -37.01 -3.83
C ALA A 172 -37.07 -37.36 -2.78
N SER A 173 -35.86 -37.69 -3.22
CA SER A 173 -34.76 -37.96 -2.29
C SER A 173 -34.34 -36.66 -1.56
N ARG A 174 -34.00 -36.77 -0.27
CA ARG A 174 -33.52 -35.62 0.52
C ARG A 174 -32.28 -34.96 -0.09
N ARG A 175 -31.42 -35.74 -0.74
CA ARG A 175 -30.21 -35.25 -1.40
C ARG A 175 -30.55 -34.38 -2.61
N ASP A 176 -31.53 -34.79 -3.42
CA ASP A 176 -31.91 -34.04 -4.63
C ASP A 176 -32.57 -32.71 -4.27
N VAL A 177 -33.41 -32.70 -3.25
CA VAL A 177 -34.07 -31.46 -2.79
C VAL A 177 -33.06 -30.47 -2.21
N VAL A 178 -32.18 -30.93 -1.30
CA VAL A 178 -31.14 -30.07 -0.70
C VAL A 178 -30.14 -29.59 -1.76
N GLY A 179 -29.69 -30.46 -2.67
CA GLY A 179 -28.78 -30.11 -3.75
C GLY A 179 -29.36 -29.06 -4.70
N SER A 180 -30.63 -29.17 -5.06
CA SER A 180 -31.33 -28.19 -5.91
C SER A 180 -31.40 -26.80 -5.27
N ILE A 181 -31.65 -26.74 -3.95
CA ILE A 181 -31.71 -25.49 -3.18
C ILE A 181 -30.33 -24.85 -3.08
N VAL A 182 -29.32 -25.61 -2.66
CA VAL A 182 -27.94 -25.14 -2.55
C VAL A 182 -27.47 -24.62 -3.92
N ARG A 183 -27.75 -25.32 -5.02
CA ARG A 183 -27.36 -24.90 -6.37
C ARG A 183 -28.07 -23.62 -6.84
N ARG A 184 -29.29 -23.33 -6.37
CA ARG A 184 -29.97 -22.05 -6.63
C ARG A 184 -29.38 -20.92 -5.78
N ALA A 185 -29.10 -21.18 -4.50
CA ALA A 185 -28.45 -20.22 -3.61
C ALA A 185 -27.03 -19.87 -4.11
N LEU A 186 -26.25 -20.87 -4.51
CA LEU A 186 -24.90 -20.69 -5.05
C LEU A 186 -24.91 -19.86 -6.33
N ARG A 187 -25.86 -20.08 -7.25
CA ARG A 187 -25.95 -19.28 -8.48
C ARG A 187 -26.12 -17.80 -8.19
N LEU A 188 -26.98 -17.45 -7.23
CA LEU A 188 -27.18 -16.06 -6.80
C LEU A 188 -25.93 -15.50 -6.12
N ALA A 189 -25.33 -16.26 -5.20
CA ALA A 189 -24.13 -15.86 -4.49
C ALA A 189 -22.97 -15.62 -5.47
N LEU A 190 -22.71 -16.56 -6.38
CA LEU A 190 -21.65 -16.46 -7.39
C LEU A 190 -21.89 -15.31 -8.37
N SER A 191 -23.14 -15.01 -8.76
CA SER A 191 -23.42 -13.83 -9.58
C SER A 191 -23.11 -12.53 -8.84
N GLY A 192 -23.48 -12.44 -7.55
CA GLY A 192 -23.13 -11.28 -6.71
C GLY A 192 -21.62 -11.16 -6.52
N LEU A 193 -20.93 -12.28 -6.32
CA LEU A 193 -19.47 -12.35 -6.17
C LEU A 193 -18.77 -11.88 -7.45
N ALA A 194 -19.21 -12.35 -8.62
CA ALA A 194 -18.68 -11.90 -9.91
C ALA A 194 -18.86 -10.39 -10.12
N LEU A 195 -20.06 -9.86 -9.85
CA LEU A 195 -20.32 -8.42 -9.92
C LEU A 195 -19.48 -7.62 -8.93
N GLY A 196 -19.32 -8.13 -7.71
CA GLY A 196 -18.48 -7.52 -6.68
C GLY A 196 -17.00 -7.49 -7.07
N LEU A 197 -16.48 -8.57 -7.67
CA LEU A 197 -15.09 -8.63 -8.17
C LEU A 197 -14.86 -7.63 -9.30
N ILE A 198 -15.80 -7.52 -10.25
CA ILE A 198 -15.72 -6.53 -11.34
C ILE A 198 -15.72 -5.12 -10.75
N GLY A 199 -16.66 -4.83 -9.84
CA GLY A 199 -16.74 -3.53 -9.18
C GLY A 199 -15.47 -3.18 -8.41
N ALA A 200 -14.94 -4.14 -7.64
CA ALA A 200 -13.69 -3.98 -6.91
C ALA A 200 -12.51 -3.70 -7.85
N PHE A 201 -12.34 -4.47 -8.92
CA PHE A 201 -11.28 -4.27 -9.90
C PHE A 201 -11.30 -2.86 -10.52
N ILE A 202 -12.49 -2.37 -10.90
CA ILE A 202 -12.67 -1.02 -11.43
C ILE A 202 -12.29 0.04 -10.38
N LEU A 203 -12.77 -0.11 -9.15
CA LEU A 203 -12.54 0.84 -8.06
C LEU A 203 -11.07 0.90 -7.67
N THR A 204 -10.39 -0.25 -7.66
CA THR A 204 -8.95 -0.34 -7.42
C THR A 204 -8.16 0.41 -8.50
N GLY A 205 -8.56 0.30 -9.77
CA GLY A 205 -7.96 1.09 -10.85
C GLY A 205 -8.07 2.61 -10.59
N VAL A 206 -9.24 3.08 -10.15
CA VAL A 206 -9.45 4.49 -9.77
C VAL A 206 -8.61 4.88 -8.54
N LEU A 207 -8.50 4.01 -7.53
CA LEU A 207 -7.68 4.28 -6.35
C LEU A 207 -6.18 4.32 -6.67
N SER A 208 -5.71 3.52 -7.63
CA SER A 208 -4.30 3.47 -8.02
C SER A 208 -3.81 4.77 -8.66
N SER A 209 -4.70 5.55 -9.29
CA SER A 209 -4.36 6.89 -9.80
C SER A 209 -4.21 7.93 -8.69
N LEU A 210 -4.73 7.64 -7.49
CA LEU A 210 -4.64 8.48 -6.30
C LEU A 210 -3.51 8.04 -5.36
N LEU A 211 -3.11 6.76 -5.39
CA LEU A 211 -2.12 6.16 -4.51
C LEU A 211 -0.90 5.69 -5.32
N PHE A 212 0.16 6.50 -5.34
CA PHE A 212 1.41 6.18 -6.04
C PHE A 212 2.12 4.95 -5.40
N GLY A 213 2.46 3.97 -6.24
CA GLY A 213 3.41 2.90 -5.87
C GLY A 213 2.82 1.68 -5.15
N ILE A 214 1.50 1.53 -5.06
CA ILE A 214 0.86 0.33 -4.52
C ILE A 214 0.42 -0.55 -5.69
N SER A 215 0.86 -1.82 -5.72
CA SER A 215 0.33 -2.79 -6.69
C SER A 215 -1.19 -2.90 -6.48
N PRO A 216 -2.03 -2.52 -7.46
CA PRO A 216 -3.46 -2.38 -7.23
C PRO A 216 -4.12 -3.72 -6.88
N THR A 217 -3.59 -4.81 -7.44
CA THR A 217 -4.23 -6.11 -7.40
C THR A 217 -3.37 -7.10 -6.64
N ASP A 218 -3.88 -7.56 -5.50
CA ASP A 218 -3.40 -8.76 -4.83
C ASP A 218 -4.37 -9.93 -5.15
N PRO A 219 -4.04 -10.80 -6.11
CA PRO A 219 -4.89 -11.93 -6.49
C PRO A 219 -5.20 -12.86 -5.32
N LEU A 220 -4.28 -12.96 -4.34
CA LEU A 220 -4.44 -13.82 -3.18
C LEU A 220 -5.58 -13.30 -2.29
N THR A 221 -5.60 -12.01 -2.00
CA THR A 221 -6.68 -11.38 -1.23
C THR A 221 -8.04 -11.60 -1.91
N PHE A 222 -8.14 -11.38 -3.22
CA PHE A 222 -9.37 -11.63 -3.97
C PHE A 222 -9.83 -13.09 -3.89
N ALA A 223 -8.90 -14.04 -4.06
CA ALA A 223 -9.20 -15.47 -4.00
C ALA A 223 -9.66 -15.89 -2.61
N VAL A 224 -8.99 -15.43 -1.55
CA VAL A 224 -9.34 -15.74 -0.15
C VAL A 224 -10.73 -15.20 0.20
N VAL A 225 -11.03 -13.94 -0.13
CA VAL A 225 -12.34 -13.34 0.12
C VAL A 225 -13.44 -14.09 -0.65
N ALA A 226 -13.20 -14.42 -1.92
CA ALA A 226 -14.15 -15.17 -2.73
C ALA A 226 -14.42 -16.58 -2.14
N LEU A 227 -13.38 -17.26 -1.68
CA LEU A 227 -13.48 -18.57 -1.04
C LEU A 227 -14.30 -18.50 0.26
N ILE A 228 -14.01 -17.51 1.11
CA ILE A 228 -14.72 -17.30 2.38
C ILE A 228 -16.21 -17.03 2.11
N LEU A 229 -16.55 -16.09 1.24
CA LEU A 229 -17.94 -15.77 0.93
C LEU A 229 -18.69 -16.94 0.29
N THR A 230 -18.00 -17.72 -0.55
CA THR A 230 -18.57 -18.95 -1.13
C THR A 230 -18.84 -19.99 -0.04
N ALA A 231 -17.90 -20.20 0.90
CA ALA A 231 -18.08 -21.11 2.02
C ALA A 231 -19.26 -20.66 2.91
N VAL A 232 -19.39 -19.36 3.20
CA VAL A 232 -20.53 -18.79 3.92
C VAL A 232 -21.83 -19.05 3.17
N ALA A 233 -21.88 -18.86 1.84
CA ALA A 233 -23.06 -19.15 1.04
C ALA A 233 -23.47 -20.63 1.06
N VAL A 234 -22.49 -21.54 1.00
CA VAL A 234 -22.74 -22.99 1.15
C VAL A 234 -23.33 -23.29 2.52
N VAL A 235 -22.71 -22.81 3.60
CA VAL A 235 -23.18 -23.06 4.98
C VAL A 235 -24.58 -22.48 5.20
N ALA A 236 -24.79 -21.23 4.78
CA ALA A 236 -26.06 -20.51 4.92
C ALA A 236 -27.22 -21.15 4.17
N SER A 237 -26.95 -21.85 3.07
CA SER A 237 -27.99 -22.54 2.29
C SER A 237 -28.16 -24.00 2.69
N TYR A 238 -27.08 -24.70 3.04
CA TYR A 238 -27.09 -26.12 3.38
C TYR A 238 -27.68 -26.39 4.76
N VAL A 239 -27.29 -25.63 5.79
CA VAL A 239 -27.76 -25.85 7.17
C VAL A 239 -29.29 -25.77 7.29
N PRO A 240 -29.97 -24.69 6.84
CA PRO A 240 -31.42 -24.61 6.90
C PRO A 240 -32.12 -25.62 5.97
N ALA A 241 -31.58 -25.90 4.77
CA ALA A 241 -32.16 -26.90 3.87
C ALA A 241 -32.11 -28.32 4.46
N ARG A 242 -30.99 -28.65 5.13
CA ARG A 242 -30.84 -29.93 5.83
C ARG A 242 -31.76 -30.01 7.05
N ARG A 243 -31.94 -28.92 7.79
CA ARG A 243 -32.91 -28.87 8.90
C ARG A 243 -34.33 -29.07 8.38
N ALA A 244 -34.75 -28.31 7.37
CA ALA A 244 -36.08 -28.44 6.75
C ALA A 244 -36.37 -29.85 6.22
N SER A 245 -35.40 -30.50 5.57
CA SER A 245 -35.58 -31.87 5.05
C SER A 245 -35.60 -32.97 6.12
N ARG A 246 -35.27 -32.65 7.37
CA ARG A 246 -35.31 -33.58 8.52
C ARG A 246 -36.56 -33.42 9.37
N VAL A 247 -37.25 -32.28 9.31
CA VAL A 247 -38.53 -32.09 9.99
C VAL A 247 -39.55 -32.99 9.28
N GLU A 248 -40.20 -33.88 10.03
CA GLU A 248 -41.14 -34.85 9.47
C GLU A 248 -42.34 -34.14 8.83
N PRO A 249 -42.78 -34.57 7.62
CA PRO A 249 -43.91 -33.96 6.89
C PRO A 249 -45.24 -33.91 7.67
N LEU A 250 -45.35 -34.66 8.76
CA LEU A 250 -46.55 -34.80 9.57
C LEU A 250 -46.75 -33.69 10.63
N VAL A 251 -45.72 -32.91 10.98
CA VAL A 251 -45.88 -31.80 11.94
C VAL A 251 -46.30 -30.49 11.24
N ALA A 252 -45.98 -30.33 9.96
CA ALA A 252 -46.31 -29.12 9.19
C ALA A 252 -47.81 -28.99 8.81
N LEU A 253 -48.62 -30.04 9.02
CA LEU A 253 -50.07 -30.04 8.81
C LEU A 253 -50.87 -29.90 10.13
N ARG A 254 -50.22 -29.80 11.29
CA ARG A 254 -50.88 -29.75 12.61
C ARG A 254 -50.73 -28.42 13.36
N THR A 255 -50.20 -27.40 12.69
CA THR A 255 -50.25 -26.01 13.15
C THR A 255 -51.00 -25.21 12.09
N GLU A 256 -52.33 -25.22 12.22
CA GLU A 256 -53.12 -23.99 12.04
C GLU A 256 -52.79 -23.01 13.16
#